data_AF-A0A501XBH8-F1
#
_entry.id   AF-A0A501XBH8-F1
#
_cell.length_a   1.000
_cell.length_b   1.000
_cell.length_c   1.000
_cell.angle_alpha   90.00
_cell.angle_beta   90.00
_cell.angle_gamma   90.00
#
_symmetry.space_group_name_H-M   'P 1'
#
loop_
_entity.id
_entity.type
_entity.pdbx_description
1 polymer ?
#
loop_
_entity_poly.entity_id
_entity_poly.type
_entity_poly.pdbx_seq_one_letter_code
_entity_poly.pdbx_strand_id
1 'polypeptide(L)'
;MTEEKQNSDLPKEENIKPSQDKKAIKKKRIKTGFMIAGLAVPLLGLIIIPSVLNNPYNYKKTLLISDTKNLIASSTIDEQTNDNQKTYLFTQTTKNVVEEVMNPHKTVVNLKSTDKLTNYKSGLLYSYEFKLQGNNDKVDWKELANFLNNESEKVVEINSDQQITYLELNIEDLLKKYQEKYQKEILASMFINSITQIVISTTYFYQDEENKNKYYFYDNKPRYIGFAITNFFQNATKDLTKNKQLPENTRSTKNNVIIKANLTLNEDIKTIKDMNFISEMKINVLNEVNNEEK
;
A
#
# COMPACT_ATOMS: atom_id res chain seq x y z
N MET A 1 -36.63 68.01 61.50
CA MET A 1 -36.67 68.80 60.26
C MET A 1 -35.27 69.34 60.02
N THR A 2 -34.91 69.48 58.73
CA THR A 2 -33.68 70.06 58.17
C THR A 2 -32.48 69.09 57.98
N GLU A 3 -32.38 68.57 56.74
CA GLU A 3 -31.26 68.71 55.76
C GLU A 3 -29.97 69.41 56.25
N GLU A 4 -28.73 69.22 55.77
CA GLU A 4 -28.12 68.59 54.59
C GLU A 4 -26.57 68.63 54.77
N LYS A 5 -25.85 68.00 53.82
CA LYS A 5 -24.48 68.32 53.30
C LYS A 5 -23.21 67.66 53.87
N GLN A 6 -22.70 66.74 53.03
CA GLN A 6 -21.34 66.65 52.45
C GLN A 6 -20.12 67.05 53.31
N ASN A 7 -19.17 66.12 53.45
CA ASN A 7 -17.85 66.35 52.85
C ASN A 7 -17.09 65.06 52.53
N SER A 8 -16.42 65.09 51.39
CA SER A 8 -15.39 64.17 50.93
C SER A 8 -14.17 64.19 51.84
N ASP A 9 -13.56 63.03 52.07
CA ASP A 9 -12.09 62.92 52.11
C ASP A 9 -11.68 61.45 51.92
N LEU A 10 -11.09 61.18 50.75
CA LEU A 10 -10.22 60.03 50.53
C LEU A 10 -8.92 60.24 51.31
N PRO A 11 -8.39 59.20 51.95
CA PRO A 11 -6.94 59.05 52.02
C PRO A 11 -6.48 57.75 51.34
N LYS A 12 -5.76 57.98 50.25
CA LYS A 12 -4.45 57.43 49.86
C LYS A 12 -4.28 55.90 49.76
N GLU A 13 -3.96 55.50 48.52
CA GLU A 13 -3.26 54.27 48.17
C GLU A 13 -2.07 53.99 49.09
N GLU A 14 -2.18 52.93 49.90
CA GLU A 14 -1.00 52.24 50.40
C GLU A 14 -0.48 51.29 49.34
N ASN A 15 0.70 51.64 48.83
CA ASN A 15 1.46 50.90 47.85
C ASN A 15 1.98 49.58 48.50
N ILE A 16 1.15 48.52 48.49
CA ILE A 16 1.54 47.20 48.99
C ILE A 16 2.57 46.59 48.04
N LYS A 17 3.86 46.79 48.34
CA LYS A 17 4.95 45.99 47.76
C LYS A 17 4.59 44.50 47.95
N PRO A 18 4.57 43.67 46.88
CA PRO A 18 4.29 42.26 47.03
C PRO A 18 5.41 41.63 47.88
N SER A 19 5.03 41.08 49.04
CA SER A 19 5.96 40.48 50.00
C SER A 19 6.87 39.46 49.33
N GLN A 20 8.16 39.51 49.66
CA GLN A 20 9.20 38.62 49.13
C GLN A 20 8.87 37.13 49.39
N ASP A 21 8.09 36.83 50.43
CA ASP A 21 7.62 35.48 50.77
C ASP A 21 6.70 34.85 49.73
N LYS A 22 5.81 35.62 49.07
CA LYS A 22 4.94 35.08 48.02
C LYS A 22 5.73 34.65 46.79
N LYS A 23 6.87 35.30 46.50
CA LYS A 23 7.78 34.91 45.41
C LYS A 23 8.60 33.67 45.77
N ALA A 24 9.02 33.52 47.02
CA ALA A 24 9.77 32.36 47.51
C ALA A 24 8.92 31.06 47.55
N ILE A 25 7.66 31.16 47.99
CA ILE A 25 6.72 30.02 48.02
C ILE A 25 6.35 29.57 46.60
N LYS A 26 6.13 30.51 45.66
CA LYS A 26 5.90 30.19 44.24
C LYS A 26 7.11 29.49 43.62
N LYS A 27 8.35 29.95 43.88
CA LYS A 27 9.58 29.29 43.40
C LYS A 27 9.76 27.87 43.97
N LYS A 28 9.43 27.66 45.25
CA LYS A 28 9.46 26.31 45.87
C LYS A 28 8.44 25.37 45.24
N ARG A 29 7.19 25.81 45.04
CA ARG A 29 6.14 25.01 44.37
C ARG A 29 6.51 24.63 42.93
N ILE A 30 7.11 25.55 42.19
CA ILE A 30 7.58 25.29 40.82
C ILE A 30 8.74 24.26 40.83
N LYS A 31 9.73 24.41 41.73
CA LYS A 31 10.82 23.43 41.87
C LYS A 31 10.33 22.04 42.27
N THR A 32 9.39 21.95 43.21
CA THR A 32 8.79 20.67 43.60
C THR A 32 7.95 20.06 42.46
N GLY A 33 7.24 20.88 41.69
CA GLY A 33 6.54 20.43 40.47
C GLY A 33 7.49 19.84 39.43
N PHE A 34 8.65 20.48 39.19
CA PHE A 34 9.68 19.94 38.30
C PHE A 34 10.33 18.66 38.84
N MET A 35 10.52 18.54 40.16
CA MET A 35 11.00 17.29 40.78
C MET A 35 10.00 16.15 40.61
N ILE A 36 8.72 16.39 40.84
CA ILE A 36 7.66 15.39 40.68
C ILE A 36 7.52 14.99 39.21
N ALA A 37 7.53 15.95 38.28
CA ALA A 37 7.53 15.65 36.84
C ALA A 37 8.80 14.88 36.41
N GLY A 38 9.96 15.24 36.96
CA GLY A 38 11.23 14.56 36.71
C GLY A 38 11.27 13.11 37.21
N LEU A 39 10.49 12.76 38.23
CA LEU A 39 10.31 11.38 38.70
C LEU A 39 9.19 10.64 37.96
N ALA A 40 8.10 11.32 37.60
CA ALA A 40 6.96 10.73 36.93
C ALA A 40 7.25 10.33 35.47
N VAL A 41 8.05 11.11 34.74
CA VAL A 41 8.37 10.85 33.33
C VAL A 41 9.18 9.54 33.15
N PRO A 42 10.25 9.26 33.91
CA PRO A 42 10.95 7.98 33.85
C PRO A 42 10.07 6.77 34.24
N LEU A 43 9.23 6.92 35.27
CA LEU A 43 8.30 5.87 35.71
C LEU A 43 7.25 5.55 34.64
N LEU A 44 6.68 6.56 33.98
CA LEU A 44 5.81 6.38 32.83
C LEU A 44 6.56 5.76 31.65
N GLY A 45 7.82 6.16 31.42
CA GLY A 45 8.70 5.56 30.42
C GLY A 45 8.91 4.06 30.63
N LEU A 46 9.13 3.60 31.87
CA LEU A 46 9.30 2.18 32.21
C LEU A 46 8.05 1.33 31.94
N ILE A 47 6.86 1.93 31.95
CA ILE A 47 5.60 1.22 31.69
C ILE A 47 5.24 1.32 30.19
N ILE A 48 5.36 2.52 29.62
CA ILE A 48 4.95 2.82 28.25
C ILE A 48 5.94 2.22 27.25
N ILE A 49 7.26 2.29 27.48
CA ILE A 49 8.25 1.79 26.51
C ILE A 49 8.08 0.28 26.26
N PRO A 50 8.05 -0.60 27.29
CA PRO A 50 7.80 -2.03 27.06
C PRO A 50 6.42 -2.29 26.46
N SER A 51 5.39 -1.56 26.91
CA SER A 51 4.03 -1.69 26.37
C SER A 51 3.96 -1.29 24.89
N VAL A 52 4.65 -0.23 24.48
CA VAL A 52 4.74 0.22 23.09
C VAL A 52 5.59 -0.75 22.26
N LEU A 53 6.72 -1.24 22.78
CA LEU A 53 7.57 -2.18 22.04
C LEU A 53 6.94 -3.57 21.88
N ASN A 54 6.18 -4.05 22.87
CA ASN A 54 5.47 -5.34 22.80
C ASN A 54 4.07 -5.25 22.17
N ASN A 55 3.61 -4.06 21.78
CA ASN A 55 2.30 -3.94 21.16
C ASN A 55 2.41 -4.31 19.66
N PRO A 56 1.76 -5.39 19.20
CA PRO A 56 1.77 -5.77 17.78
C PRO A 56 1.20 -4.68 16.85
N TYR A 57 0.48 -3.69 17.39
CA TYR A 57 -0.07 -2.56 16.64
C TYR A 57 0.92 -1.40 16.40
N ASN A 58 2.13 -1.42 16.96
CA ASN A 58 3.11 -0.33 16.76
C ASN A 58 3.95 -0.42 15.48
N TYR A 59 3.79 -1.48 14.68
CA TYR A 59 4.38 -1.57 13.34
C TYR A 59 3.57 -0.75 12.32
N LYS A 60 3.81 0.56 12.30
CA LYS A 60 3.03 1.49 11.46
C LYS A 60 3.27 1.38 9.95
N LYS A 61 4.40 0.83 9.49
CA LYS A 61 4.71 0.76 8.04
C LYS A 61 4.72 -0.67 7.54
N THR A 62 3.94 -0.94 6.50
CA THR A 62 4.03 -2.15 5.67
C THR A 62 5.43 -2.24 5.07
N LEU A 63 6.05 -3.42 5.17
CA LEU A 63 7.31 -3.71 4.52
C LEU A 63 7.03 -3.97 3.03
N LEU A 64 7.58 -3.12 2.16
CA LEU A 64 7.37 -3.23 0.72
C LEU A 64 8.70 -3.53 0.03
N ILE A 65 8.73 -4.65 -0.67
CA ILE A 65 9.79 -4.98 -1.61
C ILE A 65 9.44 -4.30 -2.93
N SER A 66 10.41 -3.67 -3.59
CA SER A 66 10.14 -2.93 -4.83
C SER A 66 10.88 -3.52 -6.01
N ASP A 67 10.33 -3.28 -7.20
CA ASP A 67 10.90 -3.62 -8.50
C ASP A 67 12.09 -2.72 -8.92
N THR A 68 12.58 -1.86 -8.02
CA THR A 68 13.51 -0.77 -8.35
C THR A 68 14.87 -1.21 -8.88
N LYS A 69 15.28 -2.47 -8.66
CA LYS A 69 16.59 -3.01 -9.05
C LYS A 69 16.54 -4.06 -10.17
N ASN A 70 15.35 -4.47 -10.62
CA ASN A 70 15.22 -5.56 -11.58
C ASN A 70 15.10 -5.01 -13.01
N LEU A 71 15.93 -5.51 -13.93
CA LEU A 71 15.83 -5.19 -15.35
C LEU A 71 14.54 -5.80 -15.92
N ILE A 72 13.87 -5.08 -16.81
CA ILE A 72 12.76 -5.65 -17.60
C ILE A 72 13.38 -6.44 -18.75
N ALA A 73 12.98 -7.70 -18.89
CA ALA A 73 13.19 -8.44 -20.12
C ALA A 73 12.12 -8.01 -21.11
N SER A 74 12.53 -7.31 -22.17
CA SER A 74 11.68 -7.01 -23.33
C SER A 74 11.84 -8.16 -24.31
N SER A 75 10.79 -8.94 -24.54
CA SER A 75 10.76 -9.95 -25.60
C SER A 75 9.84 -9.45 -26.71
N THR A 76 10.43 -9.15 -27.86
CA THR A 76 9.79 -8.89 -29.16
C THR A 76 9.97 -10.18 -30.00
N ILE A 77 9.05 -10.76 -30.78
CA ILE A 77 7.70 -10.50 -31.31
C ILE A 77 7.11 -11.90 -31.62
N ASP A 78 5.80 -12.09 -31.51
CA ASP A 78 5.10 -13.11 -32.33
C ASP A 78 4.55 -12.36 -33.56
N GLU A 79 5.20 -12.51 -34.72
CA GLU A 79 4.78 -11.87 -35.99
C GLU A 79 3.66 -12.70 -36.61
N GLN A 80 2.69 -13.17 -35.85
CA GLN A 80 1.63 -14.01 -36.39
C GLN A 80 0.32 -13.72 -35.69
N THR A 81 -0.46 -12.80 -36.25
CA THR A 81 -1.92 -12.99 -36.22
C THR A 81 -2.67 -12.24 -37.30
N ASN A 82 -2.11 -11.20 -37.92
CA ASN A 82 -2.53 -10.56 -39.18
C ASN A 82 -1.50 -9.45 -39.50
N ASP A 83 -1.23 -9.14 -40.77
CA ASP A 83 -0.12 -8.26 -41.23
C ASP A 83 -0.05 -6.84 -40.60
N ASN A 84 -1.04 -6.42 -39.80
CA ASN A 84 -1.17 -5.06 -39.26
C ASN A 84 -1.07 -4.94 -37.72
N GLN A 85 -0.67 -5.99 -36.98
CA GLN A 85 -0.60 -5.93 -35.51
C GLN A 85 0.73 -6.46 -34.96
N LYS A 86 1.35 -5.69 -34.07
CA LYS A 86 2.54 -6.09 -33.31
C LYS A 86 2.19 -6.33 -31.85
N THR A 87 2.71 -7.42 -31.29
CA THR A 87 2.55 -7.79 -29.89
C THR A 87 3.87 -7.59 -29.15
N TYR A 88 3.85 -6.84 -28.06
CA TYR A 88 4.97 -6.64 -27.16
C TYR A 88 4.70 -7.32 -25.83
N LEU A 89 5.65 -8.13 -25.35
CA LEU A 89 5.61 -8.76 -24.04
C LEU A 89 6.74 -8.22 -23.17
N PHE A 90 6.37 -7.59 -22.07
CA PHE A 90 7.27 -7.13 -21.03
C PHE A 90 7.13 -8.06 -19.83
N THR A 91 8.25 -8.62 -19.39
CA THR A 91 8.28 -9.47 -18.20
C THR A 91 9.36 -8.99 -17.23
N GLN A 92 9.02 -8.98 -15.96
CA GLN A 92 9.95 -8.71 -14.88
C GLN A 92 9.71 -9.71 -13.76
N THR A 93 10.77 -10.41 -13.37
CA THR A 93 10.74 -11.37 -12.27
C THR A 93 11.71 -10.91 -11.19
N THR A 94 11.26 -10.91 -9.93
CA THR A 94 12.15 -10.64 -8.80
C THR A 94 13.04 -11.85 -8.54
N LYS A 95 14.20 -11.64 -7.90
CA LYS A 95 14.90 -12.74 -7.20
C LYS A 95 13.98 -13.37 -6.14
N ASN A 96 14.40 -14.50 -5.57
CA ASN A 96 13.75 -15.07 -4.39
C ASN A 96 13.74 -14.02 -3.26
N VAL A 97 12.56 -13.78 -2.68
CA VAL A 97 12.32 -12.77 -1.65
C VAL A 97 11.87 -13.36 -0.31
N VAL A 98 11.93 -14.68 -0.11
CA VAL A 98 11.42 -15.33 1.12
C VAL A 98 11.98 -14.72 2.41
N GLU A 99 13.29 -14.45 2.48
CA GLU A 99 13.91 -13.84 3.68
C GLU A 99 13.39 -12.42 3.96
N GLU A 100 12.97 -11.72 2.90
CA GLU A 100 12.45 -10.36 2.97
C GLU A 100 10.94 -10.37 3.24
N VAL A 101 10.25 -11.49 2.92
CA VAL A 101 8.79 -11.66 3.01
C VAL A 101 8.33 -12.52 4.19
N MET A 102 9.21 -13.27 4.83
CA MET A 102 8.85 -14.09 5.98
C MET A 102 9.45 -13.52 7.24
N ASN A 103 8.58 -13.20 8.22
CA ASN A 103 9.07 -12.96 9.56
C ASN A 103 9.66 -14.26 10.13
N PRO A 104 10.85 -14.24 10.75
CA PRO A 104 11.38 -15.39 11.49
C PRO A 104 10.44 -15.88 12.60
N HIS A 105 9.53 -15.03 13.08
CA HIS A 105 8.55 -15.38 14.10
C HIS A 105 7.12 -15.40 13.55
N LYS A 106 6.42 -16.52 13.78
CA LYS A 106 5.00 -16.66 13.47
C LYS A 106 4.14 -15.98 14.52
N THR A 107 3.15 -15.22 14.06
CA THR A 107 2.10 -14.64 14.89
C THR A 107 0.97 -15.66 15.05
N VAL A 108 0.46 -15.83 16.25
CA VAL A 108 -0.69 -16.70 16.54
C VAL A 108 -1.94 -15.86 16.72
N VAL A 109 -3.01 -16.19 15.99
CA VAL A 109 -4.30 -15.52 16.13
C VAL A 109 -5.39 -16.57 16.29
N ASN A 110 -6.26 -16.37 17.27
CA ASN A 110 -7.49 -17.14 17.38
C ASN A 110 -8.59 -16.41 16.60
N LEU A 111 -9.03 -17.02 15.50
CA LEU A 111 -10.09 -16.47 14.65
C LEU A 111 -11.45 -16.97 15.12
N LYS A 112 -12.46 -16.12 14.95
CA LYS A 112 -13.86 -16.50 15.18
C LYS A 112 -14.36 -17.27 13.97
N SER A 113 -15.33 -18.15 14.16
CA SER A 113 -15.94 -18.92 13.07
C SER A 113 -16.51 -18.05 11.94
N THR A 114 -16.86 -16.79 12.21
CA THR A 114 -17.36 -15.82 11.24
C THR A 114 -16.28 -15.17 10.36
N ASP A 115 -14.99 -15.34 10.70
CA ASP A 115 -13.90 -14.74 9.92
C ASP A 115 -13.76 -15.46 8.58
N LYS A 116 -13.60 -14.70 7.48
CA LYS A 116 -13.53 -15.26 6.12
C LYS A 116 -12.44 -16.33 5.94
N LEU A 117 -11.36 -16.25 6.74
CA LEU A 117 -10.23 -17.16 6.68
C LEU A 117 -10.54 -18.56 7.26
N THR A 118 -11.58 -18.70 8.10
CA THR A 118 -11.86 -19.97 8.80
C THR A 118 -12.34 -21.09 7.89
N ASN A 119 -12.71 -20.77 6.65
CA ASN A 119 -13.10 -21.73 5.63
C ASN A 119 -11.90 -22.42 4.95
N TYR A 120 -10.67 -22.00 5.27
CA TYR A 120 -9.45 -22.44 4.60
C TYR A 120 -8.46 -23.04 5.59
N LYS A 121 -7.85 -24.17 5.25
CA LYS A 121 -6.78 -24.77 6.09
C LYS A 121 -5.48 -23.99 5.97
N SER A 122 -5.15 -23.55 4.78
CA SER A 122 -3.96 -22.77 4.47
C SER A 122 -4.25 -21.88 3.28
N GLY A 123 -3.64 -20.71 3.23
CA GLY A 123 -3.89 -19.81 2.12
C GLY A 123 -3.06 -18.54 2.14
N LEU A 124 -3.25 -17.76 1.07
CA LEU A 124 -2.77 -16.39 0.98
C LEU A 124 -3.97 -15.45 1.03
N LEU A 125 -3.97 -14.57 2.02
CA LEU A 125 -4.77 -13.36 2.01
C LEU A 125 -3.97 -12.29 1.27
N TYR A 126 -4.53 -11.68 0.23
CA TYR A 126 -3.86 -10.58 -0.45
C TYR A 126 -4.83 -9.45 -0.79
N SER A 127 -4.25 -8.28 -1.03
CA SER A 127 -4.95 -7.12 -1.53
C SER A 127 -4.04 -6.29 -2.42
N TYR A 128 -4.60 -5.63 -3.42
CA TYR A 128 -3.87 -4.67 -4.24
C TYR A 128 -4.37 -3.23 -4.03
N GLU A 129 -3.48 -2.27 -4.24
CA GLU A 129 -3.76 -0.84 -4.22
C GLU A 129 -3.10 -0.17 -5.42
N PHE A 130 -3.91 0.47 -6.26
CA PHE A 130 -3.44 1.32 -7.35
C PHE A 130 -3.21 2.74 -6.86
N LYS A 131 -2.07 3.32 -7.27
CA LYS A 131 -1.82 4.75 -7.23
C LYS A 131 -1.64 5.28 -8.64
N LEU A 132 -2.55 6.15 -9.02
CA LEU A 132 -2.61 6.71 -10.37
C LEU A 132 -2.31 8.22 -10.33
N GLN A 133 -1.58 8.70 -11.32
CA GLN A 133 -1.33 10.11 -11.57
C GLN A 133 -1.19 10.33 -13.07
N GLY A 134 -1.89 11.31 -13.63
CA GLY A 134 -1.75 11.66 -15.04
C GLY A 134 -2.05 13.13 -15.30
N ASN A 135 -1.67 13.59 -16.49
CA ASN A 135 -1.78 15.00 -16.90
C ASN A 135 -3.08 15.31 -17.66
N ASN A 136 -4.05 14.39 -17.67
CA ASN A 136 -5.33 14.62 -18.34
C ASN A 136 -6.37 15.13 -17.33
N ASP A 137 -6.66 16.43 -17.40
CA ASP A 137 -7.60 17.13 -16.51
C ASP A 137 -9.05 16.62 -16.63
N LYS A 138 -9.39 15.87 -17.68
CA LYS A 138 -10.72 15.28 -17.87
C LYS A 138 -10.91 13.99 -17.07
N VAL A 139 -9.83 13.41 -16.54
CA VAL A 139 -9.85 12.14 -15.80
C VAL A 139 -9.50 12.41 -14.34
N ASP A 140 -10.41 12.05 -13.44
CA ASP A 140 -10.10 12.04 -12.01
C ASP A 140 -9.37 10.72 -11.69
N TRP A 141 -8.05 10.77 -11.66
CA TRP A 141 -7.18 9.62 -11.38
C TRP A 141 -7.40 9.02 -9.99
N LYS A 142 -7.82 9.83 -9.03
CA LYS A 142 -8.11 9.36 -7.67
C LYS A 142 -9.43 8.60 -7.64
N GLU A 143 -10.44 9.08 -8.36
CA GLU A 143 -11.70 8.37 -8.57
C GLU A 143 -11.47 7.01 -9.26
N LEU A 144 -10.65 6.97 -10.32
CA LEU A 144 -10.29 5.73 -10.98
C LEU A 144 -9.53 4.77 -10.05
N ALA A 145 -8.55 5.26 -9.29
CA ALA A 145 -7.83 4.45 -8.31
C ALA A 145 -8.79 3.84 -7.27
N ASN A 146 -9.74 4.62 -6.75
CA ASN A 146 -10.76 4.13 -5.82
C ASN A 146 -11.67 3.07 -6.46
N PHE A 147 -12.06 3.26 -7.72
CA PHE A 147 -12.84 2.28 -8.46
C PHE A 147 -12.10 0.93 -8.58
N LEU A 148 -10.80 0.96 -8.88
CA LEU A 148 -9.96 -0.24 -8.96
C LEU A 148 -9.82 -0.95 -7.61
N ASN A 149 -9.70 -0.17 -6.54
CA ASN A 149 -9.39 -0.69 -5.20
C ASN A 149 -10.62 -1.27 -4.47
N ASN A 150 -11.84 -1.09 -5.00
CA ASN A 150 -13.09 -1.39 -4.29
C ASN A 150 -13.30 -2.89 -3.96
N GLU A 151 -12.65 -3.81 -4.70
CA GLU A 151 -12.75 -5.27 -4.50
C GLU A 151 -11.38 -5.95 -4.46
N SER A 152 -10.39 -5.30 -3.85
CA SER A 152 -9.01 -5.77 -3.95
C SER A 152 -8.66 -6.93 -3.03
N GLU A 153 -9.40 -7.13 -1.94
CA GLU A 153 -9.11 -8.18 -0.96
C GLU A 153 -9.62 -9.55 -1.40
N LYS A 154 -8.71 -10.53 -1.45
CA LYS A 154 -9.00 -11.90 -1.86
C LYS A 154 -8.27 -12.91 -0.97
N VAL A 155 -8.85 -14.10 -0.86
CA VAL A 155 -8.27 -15.25 -0.17
C VAL A 155 -8.18 -16.39 -1.17
N VAL A 156 -7.02 -17.02 -1.25
CA VAL A 156 -6.78 -18.19 -2.10
C VAL A 156 -6.26 -19.32 -1.23
N GLU A 157 -6.89 -20.49 -1.33
CA GLU A 157 -6.41 -21.71 -0.69
C GLU A 157 -5.13 -22.23 -1.35
N ILE A 158 -4.21 -22.75 -0.56
CA ILE A 158 -2.92 -23.26 -1.05
C ILE A 158 -2.68 -24.64 -0.48
N ASN A 159 -2.49 -25.59 -1.39
CA ASN A 159 -2.41 -27.01 -1.05
C ASN A 159 -1.03 -27.64 -1.33
N SER A 160 -0.22 -27.05 -2.23
CA SER A 160 1.18 -27.45 -2.53
C SER A 160 1.79 -26.44 -3.51
N ASP A 161 2.98 -26.71 -4.08
CA ASP A 161 3.67 -25.86 -5.07
C ASP A 161 2.72 -25.30 -6.12
N GLN A 162 2.46 -24.00 -6.05
CA GLN A 162 1.40 -23.36 -6.83
C GLN A 162 1.83 -21.96 -7.24
N GLN A 163 1.65 -21.66 -8.53
CA GLN A 163 1.66 -20.28 -9.00
C GLN A 163 0.37 -19.59 -8.56
N ILE A 164 0.51 -18.44 -7.91
CA ILE A 164 -0.60 -17.65 -7.40
C ILE A 164 -0.70 -16.36 -8.21
N THR A 165 -1.76 -16.25 -9.01
CA THR A 165 -2.09 -15.00 -9.69
C THR A 165 -2.75 -14.05 -8.70
N TYR A 166 -2.05 -12.99 -8.31
CA TYR A 166 -2.58 -11.96 -7.40
C TYR A 166 -3.50 -10.98 -8.11
N LEU A 167 -3.18 -10.64 -9.35
CA LEU A 167 -3.90 -9.61 -10.07
C LEU A 167 -3.81 -9.90 -11.56
N GLU A 168 -4.95 -10.21 -12.17
CA GLU A 168 -5.07 -10.29 -13.61
C GLU A 168 -6.02 -9.18 -14.06
N LEU A 169 -5.52 -8.30 -14.92
CA LEU A 169 -6.25 -7.16 -15.44
C LEU A 169 -6.33 -7.23 -16.95
N ASN A 170 -7.56 -7.44 -17.44
CA ASN A 170 -7.91 -7.00 -18.77
C ASN A 170 -8.20 -5.50 -18.71
N ILE A 171 -7.28 -4.68 -19.23
CA ILE A 171 -7.41 -3.22 -19.16
C ILE A 171 -8.64 -2.76 -19.97
N GLU A 172 -8.94 -3.39 -21.10
CA GLU A 172 -10.04 -2.99 -21.97
C GLU A 172 -11.39 -3.16 -21.26
N ASP A 173 -11.64 -4.35 -20.70
CA ASP A 173 -12.87 -4.63 -19.95
C ASP A 173 -13.02 -3.69 -18.74
N LEU A 174 -11.90 -3.40 -18.08
CA LEU A 174 -11.89 -2.54 -16.92
C LEU A 174 -12.23 -1.09 -17.27
N LEU A 175 -11.62 -0.55 -18.31
CA LEU A 175 -11.87 0.82 -18.76
C LEU A 175 -13.28 0.96 -19.32
N LYS A 176 -13.80 -0.07 -19.99
CA LYS A 176 -15.21 -0.12 -20.41
C LYS A 176 -16.16 -0.02 -19.21
N LYS A 177 -15.95 -0.82 -18.16
CA LYS A 177 -16.76 -0.75 -16.91
C LYS A 177 -16.68 0.63 -16.26
N TYR A 178 -15.50 1.25 -16.25
CA TYR A 178 -15.34 2.61 -15.72
C TYR A 178 -16.10 3.63 -16.58
N GLN A 179 -15.96 3.57 -17.90
CA GLN A 179 -16.62 4.48 -18.83
C GLN A 179 -18.15 4.35 -18.77
N GLU A 180 -18.69 3.14 -18.66
CA GLU A 180 -20.13 2.90 -18.49
C GLU A 180 -20.66 3.55 -17.21
N LYS A 181 -19.88 3.50 -16.12
CA LYS A 181 -20.28 4.05 -14.81
C LYS A 181 -20.14 5.57 -14.72
N TYR A 182 -19.07 6.12 -15.27
CA TYR A 182 -18.69 7.53 -15.06
C TYR A 182 -18.82 8.41 -16.31
N GLN A 183 -19.17 7.83 -17.46
CA GLN A 183 -19.31 8.53 -18.74
C GLN A 183 -18.06 9.31 -19.17
N LYS A 184 -16.88 8.84 -18.74
CA LYS A 184 -15.57 9.41 -19.07
C LYS A 184 -14.78 8.39 -19.88
N GLU A 185 -14.33 8.79 -21.06
CA GLU A 185 -13.48 7.97 -21.92
C GLU A 185 -12.03 8.02 -21.42
N ILE A 186 -11.39 6.85 -21.31
CA ILE A 186 -9.99 6.70 -20.93
C ILE A 186 -9.35 5.73 -21.91
N LEU A 187 -8.28 6.17 -22.58
CA LEU A 187 -7.50 5.29 -23.43
C LEU A 187 -6.60 4.39 -22.59
N ALA A 188 -6.37 3.16 -23.06
CA ALA A 188 -5.52 2.20 -22.36
C ALA A 188 -4.07 2.70 -22.19
N SER A 189 -3.55 3.46 -23.15
CA SER A 189 -2.23 4.12 -23.04
C SER A 189 -2.20 5.18 -21.94
N MET A 190 -3.26 5.99 -21.81
CA MET A 190 -3.39 6.97 -20.73
C MET A 190 -3.44 6.28 -19.37
N PHE A 191 -4.15 5.15 -19.28
CA PHE A 191 -4.21 4.35 -18.05
C PHE A 191 -2.85 3.76 -17.68
N ILE A 192 -2.16 3.08 -18.60
CA ILE A 192 -0.85 2.48 -18.33
C ILE A 192 0.16 3.54 -17.88
N ASN A 193 0.20 4.68 -18.58
CA ASN A 193 1.10 5.78 -18.23
C ASN A 193 0.75 6.47 -16.91
N SER A 194 -0.50 6.32 -16.43
CA SER A 194 -0.89 6.91 -15.16
C SER A 194 -0.55 6.04 -13.95
N ILE A 195 -0.21 4.77 -14.14
CA ILE A 195 0.18 3.88 -13.03
C ILE A 195 1.53 4.32 -12.49
N THR A 196 1.51 4.98 -11.33
CA THR A 196 2.73 5.35 -10.60
C THR A 196 3.21 4.25 -9.68
N GLN A 197 2.26 3.51 -9.10
CA GLN A 197 2.54 2.40 -8.22
C GLN A 197 1.36 1.42 -8.18
N ILE A 198 1.66 0.12 -8.15
CA ILE A 198 0.74 -0.91 -7.67
C ILE A 198 1.37 -1.55 -6.44
N VAL A 199 0.66 -1.54 -5.32
CA VAL A 199 1.08 -2.23 -4.10
C VAL A 199 0.26 -3.50 -3.97
N ILE A 200 0.92 -4.66 -3.92
CA ILE A 200 0.30 -5.94 -3.62
C ILE A 200 0.74 -6.34 -2.22
N SER A 201 -0.18 -6.26 -1.25
CA SER A 201 0.05 -6.75 0.11
C SER A 201 -0.42 -8.19 0.20
N THR A 202 0.35 -9.03 0.87
CA THR A 202 0.09 -10.47 0.96
C THR A 202 0.43 -10.98 2.35
N THR A 203 -0.29 -12.01 2.78
CA THR A 203 -0.10 -12.67 4.07
C THR A 203 -0.39 -14.14 3.92
N TYR A 204 0.62 -14.95 4.21
CA TYR A 204 0.46 -16.39 4.31
C TYR A 204 -0.11 -16.78 5.67
N PHE A 205 -1.07 -17.70 5.67
CA PHE A 205 -1.65 -18.26 6.88
C PHE A 205 -1.85 -19.78 6.77
N TYR A 206 -1.82 -20.44 7.92
CA TYR A 206 -2.22 -21.85 8.05
C TYR A 206 -2.91 -22.10 9.40
N GLN A 207 -3.83 -23.06 9.41
CA GLN A 207 -4.62 -23.49 10.55
C GLN A 207 -3.83 -24.49 11.40
N ASP A 208 -3.95 -24.38 12.70
CA ASP A 208 -3.43 -25.37 13.64
C ASP A 208 -4.21 -26.69 13.50
N GLU A 209 -3.48 -27.80 13.41
CA GLU A 209 -4.07 -29.13 13.21
C GLU A 209 -4.90 -29.59 14.43
N GLU A 210 -4.50 -29.20 15.64
CA GLU A 210 -5.15 -29.61 16.89
C GLU A 210 -6.28 -28.66 17.28
N ASN A 211 -6.14 -27.36 16.97
CA ASN A 211 -7.14 -26.35 17.26
C ASN A 211 -7.57 -25.58 16.00
N LYS A 212 -8.72 -25.98 15.43
CA LYS A 212 -9.30 -25.39 14.21
C LYS A 212 -9.59 -23.88 14.29
N ASN A 213 -9.63 -23.26 15.47
CA ASN A 213 -9.82 -21.82 15.59
C ASN A 213 -8.50 -21.04 15.66
N LYS A 214 -7.37 -21.73 15.73
CA LYS A 214 -6.04 -21.14 15.87
C LYS A 214 -5.34 -21.11 14.53
N TYR A 215 -4.85 -19.94 14.15
CA TYR A 215 -4.18 -19.68 12.89
C TYR A 215 -2.81 -19.07 13.13
N TYR A 216 -1.86 -19.44 12.28
CA TYR A 216 -0.51 -18.91 12.28
C TYR A 216 -0.29 -18.06 11.04
N PHE A 217 0.37 -16.92 11.24
CA PHE A 217 0.70 -15.95 10.21
C PHE A 217 2.21 -15.69 10.23
N TYR A 218 2.85 -15.62 9.07
CA TYR A 218 4.28 -15.25 8.98
C TYR A 218 4.51 -13.75 8.81
N ASP A 219 3.44 -12.97 8.94
CA ASP A 219 3.53 -11.52 9.01
C ASP A 219 3.46 -11.04 10.47
N ASN A 220 4.09 -9.89 10.75
CA ASN A 220 3.91 -9.17 12.01
C ASN A 220 2.45 -8.70 12.23
N LYS A 221 1.73 -8.44 11.14
CA LYS A 221 0.30 -8.11 11.11
C LYS A 221 -0.29 -8.57 9.77
N PRO A 222 -1.60 -8.85 9.66
CA PRO A 222 -2.20 -9.08 8.36
C PRO A 222 -1.87 -7.93 7.39
N ARG A 223 -1.45 -8.29 6.18
CA ARG A 223 -0.99 -7.43 5.08
C ARG A 223 0.24 -6.58 5.44
N TYR A 224 1.13 -7.11 6.29
CA TYR A 224 2.35 -6.41 6.66
C TYR A 224 3.36 -6.36 5.51
N ILE A 225 3.34 -7.36 4.65
CA ILE A 225 4.37 -7.55 3.63
C ILE A 225 3.74 -7.41 2.26
N GLY A 226 4.46 -6.79 1.33
CA GLY A 226 3.97 -6.63 -0.02
C GLY A 226 5.05 -6.33 -1.04
N PHE A 227 4.62 -6.34 -2.30
CA PHE A 227 5.41 -5.98 -3.45
C PHE A 227 4.88 -4.68 -4.07
N ALA A 228 5.78 -3.72 -4.25
CA ALA A 228 5.52 -2.44 -4.86
C ALA A 228 6.09 -2.43 -6.28
N ILE A 229 5.20 -2.43 -7.26
CA ILE A 229 5.53 -2.24 -8.67
C ILE A 229 5.54 -0.74 -8.93
N THR A 230 6.73 -0.17 -9.14
CA THR A 230 6.94 1.27 -9.31
C THR A 230 7.59 1.62 -10.63
N ASN A 231 8.57 0.82 -11.05
CA ASN A 231 9.37 1.10 -12.23
C ASN A 231 8.95 0.28 -13.44
N PHE A 232 8.25 -0.84 -13.27
CA PHE A 232 7.85 -1.74 -14.35
C PHE A 232 7.13 -1.02 -15.50
N PHE A 233 6.02 -0.35 -15.20
CA PHE A 233 5.22 0.37 -16.19
C PHE A 233 6.00 1.51 -16.83
N GLN A 234 6.75 2.28 -16.02
CA GLN A 234 7.58 3.39 -16.53
C GLN A 234 8.67 2.92 -17.49
N ASN A 235 9.33 1.81 -17.17
CA ASN A 235 10.40 1.26 -17.98
C ASN A 235 9.85 0.60 -19.26
N ALA A 236 8.70 -0.10 -19.17
CA ALA A 236 8.03 -0.63 -20.35
C ALA A 236 7.58 0.49 -21.30
N THR A 237 6.97 1.57 -20.77
CA THR A 237 6.65 2.76 -21.57
C THR A 237 7.90 3.37 -22.21
N LYS A 238 9.00 3.54 -21.45
CA LYS A 238 10.27 4.06 -22.00
C LYS A 238 10.84 3.19 -23.12
N ASP A 239 10.78 1.87 -22.98
CA ASP A 239 11.27 0.93 -24.00
C ASP A 239 10.46 1.05 -25.30
N LEU A 240 9.14 1.11 -25.19
CA LEU A 240 8.24 1.33 -26.32
C LEU A 240 8.52 2.65 -27.06
N THR A 241 8.74 3.74 -26.32
CA THR A 241 9.03 5.05 -26.91
C THR A 241 10.41 5.10 -27.55
N LYS A 242 11.45 4.56 -26.89
CA LYS A 242 12.84 4.56 -27.41
C LYS A 242 12.97 3.78 -28.71
N ASN A 243 12.25 2.69 -28.87
CA ASN A 243 12.30 1.85 -30.07
C ASN A 243 11.48 2.42 -31.25
N LYS A 244 10.94 3.66 -31.16
CA LYS A 244 10.08 4.32 -32.17
C LYS A 244 8.86 3.47 -32.58
N GLN A 245 8.40 2.58 -31.70
CA GLN A 245 7.35 1.61 -32.01
C GLN A 245 5.93 2.12 -31.72
N LEU A 246 5.82 3.31 -31.11
CA LEU A 246 4.56 4.01 -30.86
C LEU A 246 4.75 5.52 -31.11
N PRO A 247 4.24 6.11 -32.20
CA PRO A 247 3.95 7.55 -32.22
C PRO A 247 3.00 7.91 -31.07
N GLU A 248 3.09 9.14 -30.55
CA GLU A 248 2.30 9.63 -29.38
C GLU A 248 0.78 9.41 -29.51
N ASN A 249 0.29 9.19 -30.73
CA ASN A 249 -1.13 9.00 -31.07
C ASN A 249 -1.54 7.53 -31.34
N THR A 250 -0.66 6.56 -31.06
CA THR A 250 -0.96 5.16 -31.39
C THR A 250 -2.16 4.64 -30.61
N ARG A 251 -3.20 4.23 -31.33
CA ARG A 251 -4.34 3.51 -30.76
C ARG A 251 -3.89 2.08 -30.40
N SER A 252 -3.48 1.85 -29.16
CA SER A 252 -3.22 0.49 -28.65
C SER A 252 -4.56 -0.25 -28.51
N THR A 253 -4.70 -1.43 -29.10
CA THR A 253 -6.00 -2.10 -29.25
C THR A 253 -6.15 -3.43 -28.53
N LYS A 254 -5.32 -3.73 -27.52
CA LYS A 254 -5.63 -4.70 -26.45
C LYS A 254 -4.44 -4.78 -25.53
N ASN A 255 -4.64 -4.40 -24.27
CA ASN A 255 -3.59 -4.41 -23.27
C ASN A 255 -4.03 -5.32 -22.11
N ASN A 256 -3.29 -6.40 -21.90
CA ASN A 256 -3.48 -7.26 -20.74
C ASN A 256 -2.28 -7.06 -19.81
N VAL A 257 -2.56 -6.76 -18.55
CA VAL A 257 -1.56 -6.69 -17.49
C VAL A 257 -1.83 -7.84 -16.54
N ILE A 258 -0.83 -8.67 -16.33
CA ILE A 258 -0.94 -9.80 -15.41
C ILE A 258 0.20 -9.70 -14.39
N ILE A 259 -0.17 -9.68 -13.12
CA ILE A 259 0.77 -9.68 -12.01
C ILE A 259 0.53 -10.93 -11.18
N LYS A 260 1.56 -11.76 -11.10
CA LYS A 260 1.55 -13.08 -10.46
C LYS A 260 2.67 -13.14 -9.43
N ALA A 261 2.63 -14.17 -8.59
CA ALA A 261 3.81 -14.67 -7.94
C ALA A 261 3.87 -16.18 -8.03
N ASN A 262 5.09 -16.70 -8.05
CA ASN A 262 5.29 -18.11 -7.77
C ASN A 262 5.56 -18.26 -6.29
N LEU A 263 4.85 -19.20 -5.68
CA LEU A 263 5.02 -19.58 -4.29
C LEU A 263 5.30 -21.08 -4.25
N THR A 264 6.43 -21.43 -3.66
CA THR A 264 6.80 -22.82 -3.37
C THR A 264 6.74 -22.98 -1.86
N LEU A 265 5.99 -23.96 -1.37
CA LEU A 265 5.89 -24.25 0.06
C LEU A 265 6.81 -25.42 0.42
N ASN A 266 7.18 -25.52 1.70
CA ASN A 266 7.76 -26.76 2.21
C ASN A 266 6.69 -27.86 2.32
N GLU A 267 7.11 -29.12 2.42
CA GLU A 267 6.21 -30.28 2.49
C GLU A 267 5.20 -30.19 3.65
N ASP A 268 5.57 -29.50 4.72
CA ASP A 268 4.71 -29.29 5.88
C ASP A 268 3.60 -28.26 5.66
N ILE A 269 3.62 -27.53 4.54
CA ILE A 269 2.71 -26.43 4.19
C ILE A 269 2.73 -25.33 5.28
N LYS A 270 3.70 -25.34 6.19
CA LYS A 270 3.80 -24.34 7.26
C LYS A 270 4.69 -23.21 6.80
N THR A 271 5.68 -23.46 5.97
CA THR A 271 6.67 -22.43 5.60
C THR A 271 6.79 -22.25 4.09
N ILE A 272 7.08 -21.01 3.66
CA ILE A 272 7.37 -20.70 2.26
C ILE A 272 8.84 -21.01 2.01
N LYS A 273 9.12 -21.80 0.98
CA LYS A 273 10.46 -22.21 0.55
C LYS A 273 11.06 -21.23 -0.46
N ASP A 274 10.25 -20.84 -1.45
CA ASP A 274 10.63 -19.89 -2.48
C ASP A 274 9.44 -18.99 -2.82
N MET A 275 9.74 -17.73 -3.08
CA MET A 275 8.76 -16.74 -3.49
C MET A 275 9.42 -15.75 -4.43
N ASN A 276 8.82 -15.58 -5.60
CA ASN A 276 9.20 -14.53 -6.53
C ASN A 276 7.95 -13.87 -7.11
N PHE A 277 8.02 -12.57 -7.34
CA PHE A 277 6.97 -11.80 -7.99
C PHE A 277 7.27 -11.70 -9.48
N ILE A 278 6.23 -11.87 -10.29
CA ILE A 278 6.28 -11.76 -11.74
C ILE A 278 5.29 -10.70 -12.18
N SER A 279 5.79 -9.65 -12.84
CA SER A 279 4.99 -8.67 -13.54
C SER A 279 5.08 -8.93 -15.04
N GLU A 280 3.93 -9.13 -15.68
CA GLU A 280 3.78 -9.34 -17.13
C GLU A 280 2.86 -8.27 -17.71
N MET A 281 3.23 -7.71 -18.84
CA MET A 281 2.38 -6.81 -19.61
C MET A 281 2.47 -7.16 -21.09
N LYS A 282 1.31 -7.44 -21.67
CA LYS A 282 1.13 -7.68 -23.09
C LYS A 282 0.43 -6.50 -23.72
N ILE A 283 1.09 -5.86 -24.69
CA ILE A 283 0.55 -4.71 -25.41
C ILE A 283 0.45 -5.07 -26.89
N ASN A 284 -0.76 -4.93 -27.44
CA ASN A 284 -1.00 -5.08 -28.86
C ASN A 284 -1.13 -3.71 -29.52
N VAL A 285 -0.34 -3.50 -30.57
CA VAL A 285 -0.20 -2.23 -31.29
C VAL A 285 -0.62 -2.44 -32.74
N LEU A 286 -1.50 -1.58 -33.25
CA LEU A 286 -1.80 -1.54 -34.69
C LEU A 286 -0.70 -0.75 -35.40
N ASN A 287 -0.18 -1.30 -36.49
CA ASN A 287 0.63 -0.50 -37.42
C ASN A 287 -0.34 0.45 -38.16
N GLU A 288 -0.07 1.75 -38.14
CA GLU A 288 -0.69 2.65 -39.11
C GLU A 288 -0.17 2.27 -40.50
N VAL A 289 -1.06 1.86 -41.40
CA VAL A 289 -0.76 1.80 -42.83
C VAL A 289 -0.54 3.25 -43.25
N ASN A 290 0.71 3.62 -43.53
CA ASN A 290 1.00 4.85 -44.25
C ASN A 290 0.30 4.74 -45.62
N ASN A 291 -0.92 5.24 -45.71
CA ASN A 291 -1.53 5.59 -46.98
C ASN A 291 -0.86 6.88 -47.48
N GLU A 292 0.42 6.78 -47.81
CA GLU A 292 1.06 7.66 -48.78
C GLU A 292 1.08 6.91 -50.11
N GLU A 293 -0.07 6.82 -50.77
CA GLU A 293 -0.10 6.65 -52.21
C GLU A 293 -0.75 7.87 -52.86
N LYS A 294 0.02 8.42 -53.79
CA LYS A 294 -0.16 9.66 -54.54
C LYS A 294 -1.32 9.61 -55.52
#